data_AF-A0A402ARU1-F1
#
_entry.id   AF-A0A402ARU1-F1
#
_cell.length_a   1.000
_cell.length_b   1.000
_cell.length_c   1.000
_cell.angle_alpha   90.00
_cell.angle_beta   90.00
_cell.angle_gamma   90.00
#
_symmetry.space_group_name_H-M   'P 1'
#
loop_
_entity.id
_entity.type
_entity.pdbx_description
1 polymer ?
#
loop_
_entity_poly.entity_id
_entity_poly.type
_entity_poly.pdbx_seq_one_letter_code
_entity_poly.pdbx_strand_id
1 'polypeptide(L)'
;MTQQPLNPQSPFFHEERHATLEPFAAQLITICGAGTLGANVAETLARMGFTRLRVIDKDRIEVRNLSGQPYSRAEVGAPKRVRWRICSIERFRPK
;
A
#
# COMPACT_ATOMS: atom_id res chain seq x y z
N MET A 1 -0.85 -27.25 2.13
CA MET A 1 -2.20 -26.64 2.21
C MET A 1 -2.95 -27.06 0.97
N THR A 2 -3.85 -28.04 1.11
CA THR A 2 -4.71 -28.53 0.03
C THR A 2 -5.80 -27.51 -0.24
N GLN A 3 -5.82 -26.92 -1.43
CA GLN A 3 -6.91 -26.01 -1.81
C GLN A 3 -8.21 -26.82 -1.93
N GLN A 4 -9.21 -26.41 -1.16
CA GLN A 4 -10.56 -26.96 -1.21
C GLN A 4 -11.18 -26.61 -2.58
N PRO A 5 -11.94 -27.50 -3.23
CA PRO A 5 -12.53 -27.21 -4.53
C PRO A 5 -13.51 -26.03 -4.42
N LEU A 6 -13.28 -24.99 -5.23
CA LEU A 6 -14.09 -23.75 -5.24
C LEU A 6 -15.51 -24.04 -5.75
N ASN A 7 -16.54 -23.53 -5.06
CA ASN A 7 -17.93 -23.65 -5.51
C ASN A 7 -18.45 -22.33 -6.10
N PRO A 8 -18.66 -22.23 -7.43
CA PRO A 8 -19.16 -21.01 -8.10
C PRO A 8 -20.52 -20.51 -7.66
N GLN A 9 -21.31 -21.34 -6.98
CA GLN A 9 -22.64 -20.97 -6.49
C GLN A 9 -22.67 -20.66 -4.98
N SER A 10 -21.51 -20.71 -4.32
CA SER A 10 -21.40 -20.31 -2.92
C SER A 10 -21.61 -18.79 -2.79
N PRO A 11 -22.44 -18.31 -1.84
CA PRO A 11 -22.49 -16.89 -1.52
C PRO A 11 -21.15 -16.37 -0.97
N PHE A 12 -20.25 -17.27 -0.52
CA PHE A 12 -18.91 -16.98 -0.02
C PHE A 12 -17.80 -17.26 -1.04
N PHE A 13 -18.14 -17.41 -2.33
CA PHE A 13 -17.17 -17.72 -3.39
C PHE A 13 -16.01 -16.72 -3.49
N HIS A 14 -16.19 -15.47 -3.07
CA HIS A 14 -15.12 -14.47 -2.98
C HIS A 14 -14.13 -14.76 -1.85
N GLU A 15 -14.60 -15.32 -0.73
CA GLU A 15 -13.77 -15.70 0.41
C GLU A 15 -13.08 -17.04 0.16
N GLU A 16 -13.79 -18.02 -0.41
CA GLU A 16 -13.21 -19.30 -0.80
C GLU A 16 -12.05 -19.16 -1.80
N ARG A 17 -12.08 -18.08 -2.60
CA ARG A 17 -11.05 -17.77 -3.59
C ARG A 17 -9.92 -16.89 -3.05
N HIS A 18 -9.79 -16.70 -1.73
CA HIS A 18 -8.74 -15.88 -1.14
C HIS A 18 -7.35 -16.35 -1.61
N ALA A 19 -6.76 -15.57 -2.53
CA ALA A 19 -5.40 -15.78 -2.97
C ALA A 19 -4.45 -15.22 -1.92
N THR A 20 -3.52 -16.05 -1.45
CA THR A 20 -2.43 -15.57 -0.61
C THR A 20 -1.58 -14.57 -1.39
N LEU A 21 -1.18 -13.49 -0.72
CA LEU A 21 -0.30 -12.49 -1.30
C LEU A 21 1.19 -12.79 -1.06
N GLU A 22 1.51 -13.86 -0.32
CA GLU A 22 2.88 -14.34 -0.04
C GLU A 22 3.78 -14.38 -1.28
N PRO A 23 3.34 -14.89 -2.46
CA PRO A 23 4.19 -14.92 -3.66
C PRO A 23 4.62 -13.52 -4.14
N PHE A 24 3.84 -12.50 -3.81
CA PHE A 24 4.06 -11.12 -4.23
C PHE A 24 4.80 -10.29 -3.18
N ALA A 25 5.01 -10.81 -1.97
CA ALA A 25 5.65 -10.08 -0.87
C ALA A 25 7.05 -9.58 -1.24
N ALA A 26 7.78 -10.36 -2.05
CA ALA A 26 9.12 -10.03 -2.53
C ALA A 26 9.13 -9.28 -3.88
N GLN A 27 7.97 -9.02 -4.49
CA GLN A 27 7.87 -8.37 -5.79
C GLN A 27 7.84 -6.84 -5.66
N LEU A 28 8.42 -6.14 -6.63
CA LEU A 28 8.36 -4.68 -6.68
C LEU A 28 6.96 -4.25 -7.13
N ILE A 29 6.23 -3.55 -6.27
CA ILE A 29 4.95 -2.94 -6.60
C ILE A 29 5.18 -1.47 -6.94
N THR A 30 4.82 -1.07 -8.16
CA THR A 30 4.90 0.33 -8.60
C THR A 30 3.52 0.96 -8.59
N ILE A 31 3.39 2.08 -7.89
CA ILE A 31 2.16 2.87 -7.77
C ILE A 31 2.38 4.20 -8.49
N CYS A 32 1.56 4.46 -9.50
CA CYS A 32 1.57 5.71 -10.25
C CYS A 32 0.55 6.67 -9.62
N GLY A 33 1.05 7.74 -9.00
CA GLY A 33 0.27 8.72 -8.25
C GLY A 33 0.18 8.40 -6.76
N ALA A 34 0.35 9.42 -5.94
CA ALA A 34 0.34 9.40 -4.48
C ALA A 34 -0.72 10.37 -3.94
N GLY A 35 -1.83 10.50 -4.66
CA GLY A 35 -3.05 11.16 -4.19
C GLY A 35 -3.81 10.30 -3.17
N THR A 36 -5.09 10.58 -2.95
CA THR A 36 -5.93 9.88 -1.96
C THR A 36 -5.86 8.36 -2.09
N LEU A 37 -6.11 7.81 -3.27
CA LEU A 37 -6.09 6.35 -3.46
C LEU A 37 -4.67 5.79 -3.36
N GLY A 38 -3.73 6.31 -4.15
CA GLY A 38 -2.37 5.77 -4.23
C GLY A 38 -1.60 5.84 -2.92
N ALA A 39 -1.77 6.92 -2.15
CA ALA A 39 -1.11 7.06 -0.85
C ALA A 39 -1.68 6.11 0.20
N ASN A 40 -3.01 5.90 0.23
CA ASN A 40 -3.62 4.92 1.14
C ASN A 40 -3.29 3.48 0.74
N VAL A 41 -3.25 3.17 -0.56
CA VAL A 41 -2.79 1.84 -1.03
C VAL A 41 -1.33 1.60 -0.64
N ALA A 42 -0.45 2.58 -0.83
CA ALA A 42 0.96 2.47 -0.42
C ALA A 42 1.11 2.25 1.09
N GLU A 43 0.35 2.99 1.90
CA GLU A 43 0.32 2.85 3.36
C GLU A 43 -0.20 1.47 3.80
N THR A 44 -1.29 0.98 3.21
CA THR A 44 -1.84 -0.34 3.51
C THR A 44 -0.87 -1.45 3.13
N LEU A 45 -0.28 -1.40 1.94
CA LEU A 45 0.72 -2.38 1.51
C LEU A 45 1.95 -2.37 2.44
N ALA A 46 2.43 -1.20 2.84
CA ALA A 46 3.52 -1.09 3.79
C ALA A 46 3.17 -1.74 5.15
N ARG A 47 1.95 -1.54 5.64
CA ARG A 47 1.44 -2.14 6.89
C ARG A 47 1.23 -3.66 6.78
N MET A 48 0.90 -4.15 5.60
CA MET A 48 0.82 -5.59 5.31
C MET A 48 2.20 -6.27 5.22
N GLY A 49 3.29 -5.52 5.36
CA GLY A 49 4.66 -6.05 5.35
C GLY A 49 5.35 -6.02 3.99
N PHE A 50 4.74 -5.40 2.97
CA PHE A 50 5.41 -5.23 1.67
C PHE A 50 6.54 -4.20 1.80
N THR A 51 7.75 -4.63 1.45
CA THR A 51 8.97 -3.81 1.61
C THR A 51 9.40 -3.13 0.32
N ARG A 52 8.97 -3.67 -0.83
CA ARG A 52 9.38 -3.23 -2.17
C ARG A 52 8.29 -2.43 -2.85
N LEU A 53 8.07 -1.21 -2.36
CA LEU A 53 7.12 -0.26 -2.95
C LEU A 53 7.88 0.84 -3.70
N ARG A 54 7.38 1.22 -4.87
CA ARG A 54 7.84 2.38 -5.64
C ARG A 54 6.65 3.26 -5.94
N VAL A 55 6.66 4.51 -5.46
CA VAL A 55 5.62 5.48 -5.81
C VAL A 55 6.19 6.53 -6.76
N ILE A 56 5.47 6.80 -7.85
CA ILE A 56 5.82 7.82 -8.83
C ILE A 56 4.79 8.92 -8.74
N ASP A 57 5.21 10.08 -8.22
CA ASP A 57 4.39 11.29 -8.16
C ASP A 57 5.30 12.52 -8.37
N LYS A 58 4.80 13.53 -9.08
CA LYS A 58 5.51 14.78 -9.37
C LYS A 58 5.08 15.93 -8.46
N ASP A 59 4.03 15.75 -7.68
CA ASP A 59 3.49 16.74 -6.75
C ASP A 59 4.26 16.78 -5.42
N ARG A 60 3.98 17.84 -4.68
CA ARG A 60 4.38 18.02 -3.28
C ARG A 60 3.18 17.82 -2.36
N ILE A 61 3.48 17.53 -1.10
CA ILE A 61 2.46 17.41 -0.06
C ILE A 61 2.00 18.81 0.33
N GLU A 62 0.70 19.06 0.26
CA GLU A 62 0.09 20.31 0.69
C GLU A 62 -0.85 20.09 1.87
N VAL A 63 -1.13 21.16 2.65
CA VAL A 63 -2.00 21.07 3.83
C VAL A 63 -3.38 20.52 3.48
N ARG A 64 -3.92 20.88 2.30
CA ARG A 64 -5.21 20.35 1.80
C ARG A 64 -5.22 18.84 1.57
N ASN A 65 -4.05 18.21 1.43
CA ASN A 65 -3.95 16.78 1.20
C ASN A 65 -4.07 15.96 2.49
N LEU A 66 -3.86 16.58 3.65
CA LEU A 66 -3.83 15.89 4.95
C LEU A 66 -5.19 15.29 5.35
N SER A 67 -6.30 15.77 4.78
CA SER A 67 -7.64 15.25 5.08
C SER A 67 -7.93 13.89 4.45
N GLY A 68 -7.26 13.54 3.34
CA GLY A 68 -7.55 12.32 2.58
C GLY A 68 -6.32 11.46 2.29
N GLN A 69 -5.12 11.94 2.59
CA GLN A 69 -3.86 11.24 2.32
C GLN A 69 -3.13 11.02 3.65
N PRO A 70 -2.49 9.85 3.87
CA PRO A 70 -1.82 9.46 5.11
C PRO A 70 -0.49 10.19 5.35
N TYR A 71 -0.43 11.48 5.03
CA TYR A 71 0.71 12.37 5.30
C TYR A 71 0.55 13.06 6.65
N SER A 72 1.67 13.36 7.29
CA SER A 72 1.71 14.15 8.51
C SER A 72 2.01 15.62 8.21
N ARG A 73 1.68 16.50 9.17
CA ARG A 73 1.99 17.94 9.07
C ARG A 73 3.48 18.22 8.89
N ALA A 74 4.35 17.37 9.44
CA ALA A 74 5.81 17.49 9.32
C ALA A 74 6.32 17.28 7.88
N GLU A 75 5.49 16.75 6.99
CA GLU A 75 5.87 16.41 5.61
C GLU A 75 5.31 17.40 4.58
N VAL A 76 4.57 18.42 5.03
CA VAL A 76 4.08 19.48 4.15
C VAL A 76 5.26 20.16 3.45
N GLY A 77 5.17 20.30 2.13
CA GLY A 77 6.23 20.84 1.26
C GLY A 77 7.18 19.78 0.70
N ALA A 78 7.23 18.57 1.26
CA ALA A 78 8.07 17.48 0.74
C ALA A 78 7.50 16.90 -0.57
N PRO A 79 8.35 16.38 -1.49
CA PRO A 79 7.88 15.68 -2.67
C PRO A 79 7.19 14.36 -2.28
N LYS A 80 5.98 14.10 -2.80
CA LYS A 80 5.21 12.88 -2.47
C LYS A 80 5.97 11.58 -2.78
N ARG A 81 6.79 11.59 -3.84
CA ARG A 81 7.65 10.46 -4.23
C ARG A 81 8.67 10.07 -3.16
N VAL A 82 9.22 11.03 -2.40
CA VAL A 82 10.35 10.75 -1.50
C VAL A 82 9.93 9.83 -0.35
N ARG A 83 8.70 9.97 0.14
CA ARG A 83 8.19 9.17 1.26
C ARG A 83 8.22 7.67 1.00
N TRP A 84 8.03 7.25 -0.24
CA TRP A 84 7.76 5.84 -0.58
C TRP A 84 8.79 5.24 -1.53
N ARG A 85 9.95 5.88 -1.69
CA ARG A 85 10.98 5.42 -2.64
C ARG A 85 11.55 4.05 -2.26
N ILE A 86 11.68 3.80 -0.96
CA ILE A 86 12.12 2.55 -0.35
C ILE A 86 11.52 2.60 1.06
N CYS A 87 10.63 1.67 1.41
CA CYS A 87 10.08 1.60 2.75
C CYS A 87 11.22 1.19 3.70
N SER A 88 11.91 2.16 4.32
CA SER A 88 12.55 1.84 5.60
C SER A 88 11.40 1.62 6.57
N ILE A 89 11.15 0.36 6.89
CA ILE A 89 10.14 -0.18 7.81
C ILE A 89 10.12 0.54 9.19
N GLU A 90 11.08 1.43 9.47
CA GLU A 90 11.25 2.23 10.68
C GLU A 90 9.99 2.93 11.18
N ARG A 91 9.04 3.34 10.31
CA ARG A 91 7.80 4.00 10.75
C ARG A 91 6.71 3.04 11.22
N PHE A 92 6.79 1.75 10.88
CA PHE A 92 5.72 0.77 11.07
C PHE A 92 6.14 -0.47 11.86
N ARG A 93 7.40 -0.55 12.34
CA ARG A 93 7.74 -1.57 13.34
C ARG A 93 6.97 -1.25 14.63
N PRO A 94 6.22 -2.21 15.20
CA PRO A 94 5.89 -2.13 16.61
C PRO A 94 7.22 -2.07 17.39
N LYS A 95 7.29 -1.18 18.39
CA LYS A 95 8.41 -1.18 19.34
C LYS A 95 8.41 -2.45 20.18
#